data_AF-A0A2K8N6F7-F1
#
_entry.id   AF-A0A2K8N6F7-F1
#
_cell.length_a   1.000
_cell.length_b   1.000
_cell.length_c   1.000
_cell.angle_alpha   90.00
_cell.angle_beta   90.00
_cell.angle_gamma   90.00
#
_symmetry.space_group_name_H-M   'P 1'
#
loop_
_entity.id
_entity.type
_entity.pdbx_description
1 polymer ?
#
loop_
_entity_poly.entity_id
_entity_poly.type
_entity_poly.pdbx_seq_one_letter_code
_entity_poly.pdbx_strand_id
1 'polypeptide(L)'
;MNKQTMNIQDTFLNQLRKDNIPVTVYLVNGFQIRGVIRAFDNFTIVVESEGKQMMVYKHAISTFTPQKAVSLHPPAQTGGDERRDVPPTDASRS
;
A
#
# COMPACT_ATOMS: atom_id res chain seq x y z
N MET A 1 21.66 -4.03 -12.65
CA MET A 1 20.40 -4.03 -11.86
C MET A 1 19.97 -2.60 -11.58
N ASN A 2 18.88 -2.13 -12.18
CA ASN A 2 18.26 -0.87 -11.76
C ASN A 2 17.66 -1.09 -10.37
N LYS A 3 18.25 -0.47 -9.35
CA LYS A 3 17.68 -0.36 -8.02
C LYS A 3 16.38 0.45 -8.18
N GLN A 4 15.24 -0.20 -8.35
CA GLN A 4 13.94 0.47 -8.28
C GLN A 4 13.89 1.21 -6.94
N THR A 5 13.99 2.53 -7.00
CA THR A 5 13.83 3.40 -5.85
C THR A 5 12.41 3.21 -5.34
N MET A 6 12.27 2.51 -4.21
CA MET A 6 10.96 2.26 -3.62
C MET A 6 10.31 3.60 -3.25
N ASN A 7 9.12 3.86 -3.76
CA ASN A 7 8.34 5.02 -3.35
C ASN A 7 7.74 4.77 -1.96
N ILE A 8 8.46 5.19 -0.92
CA ILE A 8 8.08 5.00 0.48
C ILE A 8 6.69 5.58 0.79
N GLN A 9 6.30 6.69 0.16
CA GLN A 9 5.01 7.32 0.37
C GLN A 9 3.87 6.42 -0.14
N ASP A 10 3.97 5.98 -1.39
CA ASP A 10 2.96 5.11 -1.99
C ASP A 10 2.89 3.77 -1.27
N THR A 11 4.03 3.18 -0.91
CA THR A 11 4.07 1.94 -0.13
C THR A 11 3.35 2.11 1.21
N PHE A 12 3.65 3.20 1.95
CA PHE A 12 3.05 3.48 3.24
C PHE A 12 1.52 3.71 3.14
N LEU A 13 1.08 4.61 2.26
CA LEU A 13 -0.36 4.92 2.09
C LEU A 13 -1.15 3.73 1.56
N ASN A 14 -0.56 2.92 0.68
CA ASN A 14 -1.19 1.72 0.17
C ASN A 14 -1.36 0.66 1.26
N GLN A 15 -0.38 0.50 2.16
CA GLN A 15 -0.51 -0.44 3.28
C GLN A 15 -1.62 0.01 4.24
N LEU A 16 -1.66 1.31 4.61
CA LEU A 16 -2.73 1.86 5.44
C LEU A 16 -4.12 1.58 4.85
N ARG A 17 -4.26 1.76 3.53
CA ARG A 17 -5.51 1.55 2.80
C ARG A 17 -5.92 0.08 2.71
N LYS A 18 -5.00 -0.80 2.29
CA LYS A 18 -5.28 -2.23 2.08
C LYS A 18 -5.69 -2.93 3.38
N ASP A 19 -4.98 -2.64 4.46
CA ASP A 19 -5.18 -3.29 5.76
C ASP A 19 -6.22 -2.56 6.63
N ASN A 20 -6.82 -1.48 6.12
CA ASN A 20 -7.75 -0.63 6.85
C ASN A 20 -7.19 -0.19 8.22
N ILE A 21 -5.90 0.17 8.26
CA ILE A 21 -5.23 0.55 9.51
C ILE A 21 -5.76 1.91 9.96
N PRO A 22 -6.35 2.03 11.16
CA PRO A 22 -6.73 3.32 11.71
C PRO A 22 -5.51 4.23 11.82
N VAL A 23 -5.64 5.47 11.36
CA VAL A 23 -4.57 6.46 11.32
C VAL A 23 -5.07 7.79 11.88
N THR A 24 -4.19 8.46 12.64
CA THR A 24 -4.35 9.87 12.95
C THR A 24 -3.55 10.69 11.95
N VAL A 25 -4.21 11.59 11.24
CA VAL A 25 -3.62 12.54 10.30
C VAL A 25 -3.56 13.89 10.99
N TYR A 26 -2.35 14.41 11.20
CA TYR A 26 -2.12 15.73 11.76
C TYR A 26 -1.97 16.73 10.63
N LEU A 27 -2.65 17.87 10.77
CA LEU A 27 -2.58 18.97 9.83
C LEU A 27 -1.56 20.01 10.29
N VAL A 28 -1.04 20.78 9.35
CA VAL A 28 -0.05 21.85 9.60
C VAL A 28 -0.61 22.96 10.52
N ASN A 29 -1.92 23.13 10.58
CA ASN A 29 -2.60 24.08 11.45
C ASN A 29 -2.88 23.53 12.87
N GLY A 30 -2.44 22.31 13.18
CA GLY A 30 -2.61 21.67 14.48
C GLY A 30 -3.88 20.85 14.66
N PHE A 31 -4.83 20.86 13.71
CA PHE A 31 -5.98 19.96 13.75
C PHE A 31 -5.56 18.51 13.47
N GLN A 32 -6.35 17.55 13.99
CA GLN A 32 -6.14 16.13 13.73
C GLN A 32 -7.42 15.49 13.19
N ILE A 33 -7.26 14.53 12.28
CA ILE A 33 -8.32 13.71 11.72
C ILE A 33 -8.02 12.27 12.08
N ARG A 34 -8.99 11.56 12.67
CA ARG A 34 -8.87 10.12 12.98
C ARG A 34 -9.76 9.34 12.05
N GLY A 35 -9.23 8.35 11.36
CA GLY A 35 -10.02 7.56 10.42
C GLY A 35 -9.20 6.49 9.70
N VAL A 36 -9.69 6.05 8.55
CA VAL A 36 -9.01 5.09 7.67
C VAL A 36 -8.80 5.70 6.29
N ILE A 37 -7.66 5.41 5.67
CA ILE A 37 -7.39 5.87 4.29
C ILE A 37 -8.19 4.99 3.33
N ARG A 38 -9.03 5.61 2.50
CA ARG A 38 -9.82 4.92 1.46
C ARG A 38 -9.20 5.04 0.08
N ALA A 39 -8.61 6.18 -0.23
CA ALA A 39 -7.93 6.44 -1.50
C ALA A 39 -6.81 7.48 -1.32
N PHE A 40 -5.91 7.55 -2.29
CA PHE A 40 -4.92 8.61 -2.40
C PHE A 40 -4.46 8.75 -3.85
N ASP A 41 -3.98 9.94 -4.19
CA ASP A 41 -3.27 10.21 -5.44
C ASP A 41 -1.97 10.97 -5.11
N ASN A 42 -1.39 11.66 -6.08
CA ASN A 42 -0.16 12.44 -5.89
C ASN A 42 -0.31 13.60 -4.88
N PHE A 43 -1.49 14.23 -4.78
CA PHE A 43 -1.72 15.48 -4.06
C PHE A 43 -2.74 15.39 -2.93
N THR A 44 -3.56 14.34 -2.90
CA THR A 44 -4.67 14.18 -1.98
C THR A 44 -4.71 12.80 -1.34
N ILE A 45 -5.38 12.72 -0.20
CA ILE A 45 -5.86 11.49 0.41
C ILE A 45 -7.36 11.59 0.64
N VAL A 46 -8.05 10.45 0.68
CA VAL A 46 -9.43 10.35 1.14
C VAL A 46 -9.41 9.58 2.45
N VAL A 47 -9.88 10.22 3.52
CA VAL A 47 -10.02 9.64 4.85
C VAL A 47 -11.50 9.46 5.15
N GLU A 48 -11.88 8.27 5.62
CA GLU A 48 -13.21 8.05 6.18
C GLU A 48 -13.16 8.11 7.70
N SER A 49 -14.00 8.96 8.28
CA SER A 49 -14.13 9.15 9.72
C SER A 49 -15.61 9.25 10.07
N GLU A 50 -16.08 8.45 11.03
CA GLU A 50 -17.48 8.45 11.49
C GLU A 50 -18.50 8.35 10.34
N GLY A 51 -18.21 7.52 9.33
CA GLY A 51 -19.07 7.31 8.16
C GLY A 51 -19.04 8.44 7.13
N LYS A 52 -18.25 9.50 7.34
CA LYS A 52 -18.06 10.60 6.40
C LYS A 52 -16.74 10.48 5.66
N GLN A 53 -16.76 10.74 4.36
CA GLN A 53 -15.55 10.83 3.54
C GLN A 53 -15.04 12.27 3.50
N MET A 54 -13.74 12.44 3.70
CA MET A 54 -13.05 13.71 3.65
C MET A 54 -11.87 13.61 2.70
N MET A 55 -11.85 14.46 1.68
CA MET A 55 -10.68 14.63 0.83
C MET A 55 -9.76 15.69 1.46
N VAL A 56 -8.51 15.32 1.70
CA VAL A 56 -7.51 16.18 2.35
C VAL A 56 -6.34 16.36 1.41
N TYR A 57 -5.94 17.61 1.17
CA TYR A 57 -4.75 17.91 0.40
C TYR A 57 -3.47 17.66 1.21
N LYS A 58 -2.47 17.02 0.60
CA LYS A 58 -1.21 16.66 1.27
C LYS A 58 -0.42 17.87 1.77
N HIS A 59 -0.53 19.03 1.12
CA HIS A 59 0.14 20.25 1.59
C HIS A 59 -0.37 20.74 2.95
N ALA A 60 -1.57 20.32 3.35
CA ALA A 60 -2.15 20.65 4.65
C ALA A 60 -1.78 19.61 5.72
N ILE A 61 -1.15 18.49 5.36
CA ILE A 61 -0.81 17.39 6.27
C ILE A 61 0.63 17.55 6.74
N SER A 62 0.82 17.50 8.06
CA SER A 62 2.15 17.48 8.67
C SER A 62 2.63 16.05 8.94
N THR A 63 1.76 15.16 9.43
CA THR A 63 2.19 13.84 9.90
C THR A 63 1.06 12.81 9.83
N PHE A 64 1.43 11.55 9.55
CA PHE A 64 0.56 10.38 9.71
C PHE A 64 1.04 9.53 10.88
N THR A 65 0.13 9.12 11.77
CA THR A 65 0.44 8.22 12.88
C THR A 65 -0.51 7.02 12.84
N PRO A 66 -0.06 5.86 12.33
CA PRO A 66 -0.89 4.67 12.28
C PRO A 66 -0.98 4.01 13.65
N GLN A 67 -2.14 3.39 13.94
CA GLN A 67 -2.36 2.68 15.20
C GLN A 67 -1.61 1.33 15.26
N LYS A 68 -1.13 0.84 14.11
CA LYS A 68 -0.31 -0.37 13.99
C LYS A 68 0.92 -0.08 13.15
N ALA A 69 2.00 -0.80 13.40
CA ALA A 69 3.23 -0.68 12.61
C ALA A 69 2.96 -1.01 11.13
N VAL A 70 3.55 -0.23 10.24
CA VAL A 70 3.44 -0.38 8.79
C VAL A 70 4.74 -0.98 8.25
N SER A 71 4.66 -2.08 7.51
CA SER A 71 5.82 -2.62 6.79
C SER A 71 6.11 -1.78 5.56
N LEU A 72 7.35 -1.35 5.40
CA LEU A 72 7.83 -0.58 4.24
C LEU A 72 8.50 -1.46 3.17
N HIS A 73 8.58 -2.77 3.42
CA HIS A 73 9.13 -3.71 2.46
C HIS A 73 8.00 -4.21 1.54
N PRO A 74 8.17 -4.13 0.20
CA PRO A 74 7.29 -4.81 -0.72
C PRO A 74 7.25 -6.29 -0.33
N PRO A 75 6.07 -6.96 -0.42
CA PRO A 75 6.05 -8.40 -0.30
C PRO A 75 7.06 -8.96 -1.31
N ALA A 76 7.99 -9.77 -0.83
CA ALA A 76 8.90 -10.50 -1.70
C ALA A 76 8.02 -11.21 -2.74
N GLN A 77 8.28 -10.96 -4.03
CA GLN A 77 7.59 -11.67 -5.09
C GLN A 77 7.86 -13.15 -4.87
N THR A 78 6.88 -13.89 -4.35
CA THR A 78 6.91 -15.36 -4.36
C THR A 78 6.84 -15.75 -5.84
N GLY A 79 8.01 -15.95 -6.45
CA GLY A 79 8.11 -16.46 -7.82
C GLY A 79 7.35 -17.77 -7.89
N GLY A 80 6.32 -17.82 -8.73
CA GLY A 80 5.67 -19.07 -9.08
C GLY A 80 6.71 -19.99 -9.70
N ASP A 81 6.95 -21.13 -9.05
CA ASP A 81 7.71 -22.24 -9.62
C ASP A 81 6.82 -22.87 -10.71
N GLU A 82 6.73 -22.23 -11.88
CA GLU A 82 6.25 -22.86 -13.12
C GLU A 82 7.32 -23.87 -13.59
N ARG A 83 7.44 -24.97 -12.84
CA ARG A 83 8.08 -26.18 -13.38
C ARG A 83 7.10 -26.84 -14.32
N ARG A 84 7.43 -26.71 -15.59
CA ARG A 84 6.83 -27.40 -16.72
C ARG A 84 6.99 -28.91 -16.51
N ASP A 85 5.93 -29.57 -16.06
CA ASP A 85 5.80 -31.02 -16.24
C ASP A 85 5.43 -31.28 -17.71
N VAL A 86 6.45 -31.33 -18.57
CA VAL A 86 6.33 -31.95 -19.89
C VAL A 86 6.51 -33.45 -19.68
N PRO A 87 5.48 -34.29 -19.90
CA PRO A 87 5.68 -35.74 -19.84
C PRO A 87 6.60 -36.20 -20.98
N PRO A 88 7.51 -37.15 -20.74
CA PRO A 88 8.36 -37.68 -21.79
C PRO A 88 7.48 -38.46 -22.79
N THR A 89 7.42 -38.00 -24.03
CA THR A 89 6.90 -38.82 -25.14
C THR A 89 7.90 -39.93 -25.41
N ASP A 90 7.57 -41.14 -24.98
CA ASP A 90 8.30 -42.35 -25.32
C ASP A 90 8.04 -42.71 -26.79
N ALA A 91 9.08 -42.54 -27.61
CA ALA A 91 9.14 -43.01 -28.97
C ALA A 91 9.45 -44.52 -28.97
N SER A 92 8.40 -45.32 -28.82
CA SER A 92 8.46 -46.75 -29.14
C SER A 92 8.42 -46.96 -30.65
N ARG A 93 9.59 -47.34 -31.17
CA ARG A 93 9.84 -47.90 -32.50
C ARG A 93 8.77 -48.91 -32.93
N SER A 94 8.38 -48.83 -34.20
CA SER A 94 8.02 -49.98 -35.05
C SER A 94 8.90 -49.92 -36.28
#